data_AF-A0A538CZ56-F1
#
_entry.id   AF-A0A538CZ56-F1
#
_cell.length_a   1.000
_cell.length_b   1.000
_cell.length_c   1.000
_cell.angle_alpha   90.00
_cell.angle_beta   90.00
_cell.angle_gamma   90.00
#
_symmetry.space_group_name_H-M   'P 1'
#
loop_
_entity.id
_entity.type
_entity.pdbx_description
1 polymer ?
#
loop_
_entity_poly.entity_id
_entity_poly.type
_entity_poly.pdbx_seq_one_letter_code
_entity_poly.pdbx_strand_id
1 'polypeptide(L)'
;MLEFRILGPVEVTDDGAPLQLGGQKQRALLALLLLNPNRVVSTDRIMDALWGEQVPRTAATSLQNFVSQLRKLLGSDVLVTKPPGYQLRVAADQLDLEKFVHLVEESRGEPAAERTTTLRRALALWRGPPLADLGFEAFAQSEIARLEELRLAALEDRVEAELESGRHSDLIGELEAFADENPLRERLRSQLMLALYRSGRQAEALQIYHDTRRVLVDELGIEPSPTLQQLHGAILRQDPGLEDGPPVAPVAEDRIKDVVGTMLAGRLVPVLGADVAELTAQLAERFEYPSNGSALPQVAQYIAVMKGSGPLYDELHSLLDADLPPTVLHRFFAALPPLLRERGAPHQLIVTTSYDLALERAFLDAGEEFDVVSYLTAGRNRGKFCHVAPDGTGNLIEVPNTYTTQLTLERRTIILKLHGQVGRSGEDREWESFVVTEDDYIEYLAQSEVASVVPVALGAKLRRSHFLFLGYTMADWNLRLLLHRLWGDQPLSYRSWAVQSEPMPLEREFWRRRDVDVLEIPLERYVEGLARQAGLELAEASA
;
A
#
# COMPACT_ATOMS: atom_id res chain seq x y z
N MET A 1 -5.63 38.60 27.98
CA MET A 1 -4.54 37.63 28.18
C MET A 1 -3.56 37.80 27.06
N LEU A 2 -2.30 38.01 27.42
CA LEU A 2 -1.21 38.20 26.48
C LEU A 2 -0.85 36.91 25.76
N GLU A 3 -0.75 36.99 24.44
CA GLU A 3 -0.16 35.96 23.58
C GLU A 3 0.94 36.58 22.72
N PHE A 4 2.06 35.87 22.63
CA PHE A 4 3.24 36.21 21.86
C PHE A 4 3.34 35.27 20.67
N ARG A 5 3.60 35.84 19.49
CA ARG A 5 3.62 35.06 18.25
C ARG A 5 4.89 35.36 17.46
N ILE A 6 5.74 34.35 17.28
CA ILE A 6 7.03 34.45 16.58
C ILE A 6 7.18 33.46 15.42
N LEU A 7 6.21 32.55 15.22
CA LEU A 7 6.14 31.65 14.07
C LEU A 7 5.56 32.39 12.84
N GLY A 8 6.19 33.50 12.49
CA GLY A 8 5.71 34.52 11.54
C GLY A 8 6.32 35.87 11.91
N PRO A 9 5.76 37.00 11.44
CA PRO A 9 6.08 38.32 11.98
C PRO A 9 5.86 38.36 13.50
N VAL A 10 6.73 39.09 14.21
CA VAL A 10 6.62 39.25 15.67
C VAL A 10 5.34 40.03 15.99
N GLU A 11 4.41 39.36 16.65
CA GLU A 11 3.13 39.93 17.08
C GLU A 11 2.89 39.68 18.57
N VAL A 12 2.20 40.62 19.21
CA VAL A 12 1.64 40.44 20.55
C VAL A 12 0.18 40.80 20.51
N THR A 13 -0.67 39.97 21.11
CA THR A 13 -2.09 40.25 21.29
C THR A 13 -2.43 40.25 22.77
N ASP A 14 -3.36 41.10 23.20
CA ASP A 14 -3.98 41.03 24.52
C ASP A 14 -5.48 40.80 24.38
N ASP A 15 -5.98 39.68 24.90
CA ASP A 15 -7.38 39.25 24.73
C ASP A 15 -7.79 39.20 23.24
N GLY A 16 -6.86 38.77 22.38
CA GLY A 16 -7.04 38.68 20.94
C GLY A 16 -6.88 40.00 20.18
N ALA A 17 -6.72 41.15 20.85
CA ALA A 17 -6.48 42.43 20.20
C ALA A 17 -4.98 42.68 19.97
N PRO A 18 -4.54 43.02 18.74
CA PRO A 18 -3.11 43.24 18.46
C PRO A 18 -2.57 44.50 19.14
N LEU A 19 -1.42 44.36 19.78
CA LEU A 19 -0.67 45.47 20.37
C LEU A 19 0.32 46.05 19.36
N GLN A 20 0.37 47.39 19.28
CA GLN A 20 1.27 48.08 18.37
C GLN A 20 2.71 48.09 18.91
N LEU A 21 3.53 47.16 18.41
CA LEU A 21 4.96 47.17 18.63
C LEU A 21 5.60 48.33 17.85
N GLY A 22 6.60 48.97 18.43
CA GLY A 22 7.31 50.08 17.81
C GLY A 22 8.30 49.66 16.74
N GLY A 23 9.38 50.45 16.60
CA GLY A 23 10.37 50.26 15.55
C GLY A 23 11.11 48.92 15.61
N GLN A 24 11.85 48.61 14.54
CA GLN A 24 12.56 47.34 14.34
C GLN A 24 13.40 46.91 15.55
N LYS A 25 14.16 47.83 16.17
CA LYS A 25 14.98 47.51 17.35
C LYS A 25 14.18 47.15 18.61
N GLN A 26 12.97 47.68 18.78
CA GLN A 26 12.09 47.28 19.88
C GLN A 26 11.53 45.86 19.64
N ARG A 27 11.17 45.54 18.40
CA ARG A 27 10.73 44.18 18.01
C ARG A 27 11.87 43.16 18.14
N ALA A 28 13.07 43.52 17.70
CA ALA A 28 14.27 42.71 17.86
C ALA A 28 14.57 42.39 19.34
N LEU A 29 14.43 43.39 20.23
CA LEU A 29 14.57 43.18 21.67
C LEU A 29 13.54 42.18 22.19
N LEU A 30 12.27 42.36 21.81
CA LEU A 30 11.21 41.46 22.23
C LEU A 30 11.42 40.03 21.71
N ALA A 31 11.77 39.87 20.43
CA ALA A 31 12.07 38.59 19.82
C ALA A 31 13.24 37.88 20.51
N LEU A 32 14.35 38.59 20.79
CA LEU A 32 15.50 38.03 21.50
C LEU A 32 15.11 37.48 22.88
N LEU A 33 14.23 38.17 23.59
CA LEU A 33 13.72 37.73 24.88
C LEU A 33 12.73 36.56 24.75
N LEU A 34 11.88 36.56 23.73
CA LEU A 34 10.93 35.47 23.44
C LEU A 34 11.62 34.18 22.98
N LEU A 35 12.79 34.29 22.34
CA LEU A 35 13.67 33.16 22.04
C LEU A 35 14.38 32.61 23.29
N ASN A 36 14.36 33.36 24.40
CA ASN A 36 14.94 32.98 25.69
C ASN A 36 13.88 33.11 26.80
N PRO A 37 12.69 32.49 26.66
CA PRO A 37 11.58 32.72 27.57
C PRO A 37 11.98 32.28 28.97
N ASN A 38 11.58 33.06 29.98
CA ASN A 38 11.86 32.78 31.38
C ASN A 38 13.37 32.69 31.72
N ARG A 39 14.28 33.15 30.86
CA ARG A 39 15.73 33.24 31.13
C ARG A 39 16.20 34.70 31.14
N VAL A 40 17.26 34.97 31.89
CA VAL A 40 17.88 36.31 31.92
C VAL A 40 18.80 36.45 30.72
N VAL A 41 18.55 37.46 29.88
CA VAL A 41 19.46 37.87 28.81
C VAL A 41 20.24 39.09 29.31
N SER A 42 21.57 39.01 29.29
CA SER A 42 22.44 40.09 29.78
C SER A 42 22.32 41.35 28.92
N THR A 43 22.57 42.50 29.54
CA THR A 43 22.59 43.78 28.83
C THR A 43 23.57 43.76 27.66
N ASP A 44 24.76 43.20 27.84
CA ASP A 44 25.79 43.10 26.80
C ASP A 44 25.31 42.26 25.60
N ARG A 45 24.73 41.07 25.85
CA ARG A 45 24.18 40.22 24.79
C ARG A 45 23.04 40.91 24.03
N ILE A 46 22.21 41.68 24.73
CA ILE A 46 21.16 42.48 24.09
C ILE A 46 21.78 43.58 23.23
N MET A 47 22.82 44.26 23.71
CA MET A 47 23.49 45.30 22.93
C MET A 47 24.14 44.73 21.67
N ASP A 48 24.85 43.61 21.80
CA ASP A 48 25.49 42.93 20.67
C ASP A 48 24.44 42.48 19.63
N ALA A 49 23.32 41.91 20.07
CA ALA A 49 22.25 41.47 19.16
C ALA A 49 21.56 42.64 18.43
N LEU A 50 21.39 43.78 19.11
CA LEU A 50 20.68 44.93 18.55
C LEU A 50 21.56 45.82 17.66
N TRP A 51 22.86 45.94 17.94
CA TRP A 51 23.74 46.88 17.25
C TRP A 51 24.95 46.23 16.56
N GLY A 52 25.20 44.93 16.79
CA GLY A 52 26.35 44.23 16.24
C GLY A 52 27.66 44.87 16.66
N GLU A 53 28.60 44.97 15.72
CA GLU A 53 29.93 45.55 15.97
C GLU A 53 29.93 47.08 16.18
N GLN A 54 28.84 47.77 15.79
CA GLN A 54 28.75 49.23 15.83
C GLN A 54 27.79 49.71 16.91
N VAL A 55 28.15 49.48 18.17
CA VAL A 55 27.37 49.94 19.34
C VAL A 55 27.51 51.46 19.53
N PRO A 56 26.43 52.25 19.35
CA PRO A 56 26.49 53.71 19.56
C PRO A 56 26.66 54.04 21.04
N ARG A 57 27.25 55.21 21.34
CA ARG A 57 27.35 55.71 22.74
C ARG A 57 25.99 55.84 23.44
N THR A 58 24.90 55.95 22.68
CA THR A 58 23.52 56.05 23.18
C THR A 58 22.83 54.70 23.37
N ALA A 59 23.46 53.57 23.05
CA ALA A 59 22.85 52.23 23.08
C ALA A 59 22.19 51.89 24.41
N ALA A 60 22.89 52.12 25.53
CA ALA A 60 22.36 51.87 26.87
C ALA A 60 21.09 52.68 27.17
N THR A 61 21.04 53.96 26.76
CA THR A 61 19.85 54.81 26.94
C THR A 61 18.71 54.36 26.03
N SER A 62 19.00 54.01 24.78
CA SER A 62 18.02 53.47 23.83
C SER A 62 17.41 52.16 24.32
N LEU A 63 18.22 51.25 24.88
CA LEU A 63 17.75 50.00 25.47
C LEU A 63 16.78 50.25 26.63
N GLN A 64 17.10 51.16 27.55
CA GLN A 64 16.20 51.53 28.64
C GLN A 64 14.87 52.09 28.11
N ASN A 65 14.91 52.88 27.04
CA ASN A 65 13.70 53.40 26.39
C ASN A 65 12.86 52.27 25.77
N PHE A 66 13.47 51.32 25.06
CA PHE A 66 12.75 50.17 24.50
C PHE A 66 12.12 49.30 25.58
N VAL A 67 12.85 49.01 26.67
CA VAL A 67 12.33 48.28 27.83
C VAL A 67 11.16 49.02 28.48
N SER A 68 11.28 50.33 28.67
CA SER A 68 10.20 51.16 29.23
C SER A 68 8.94 51.14 28.36
N GLN A 69 9.10 51.26 27.04
CA GLN A 69 7.98 51.17 26.09
C GLN A 69 7.34 49.77 26.06
N LEU A 70 8.14 48.70 26.08
CA LEU A 70 7.62 47.34 26.16
C LEU A 70 6.88 47.09 27.47
N ARG A 71 7.36 47.59 28.62
CA ARG A 71 6.66 47.48 29.90
C ARG A 71 5.31 48.18 29.90
N LYS A 72 5.17 49.30 29.20
CA LYS A 72 3.88 49.99 29.06
C LYS A 72 2.87 49.17 28.26
N LEU A 73 3.34 48.37 27.30
CA LEU A 73 2.49 47.53 26.46
C LEU A 73 2.17 46.18 27.12
N LEU A 74 3.17 45.55 27.75
CA LEU A 74 3.10 44.16 28.23
C LEU A 74 2.83 44.05 29.73
N GLY A 75 3.02 45.12 30.50
CA GLY A 75 3.06 45.08 31.96
C GLY A 75 4.49 44.99 32.52
N SER A 76 4.70 45.63 33.66
CA SER A 76 6.02 45.68 34.33
C SER A 76 6.42 44.37 35.02
N ASP A 77 5.46 43.53 35.32
CA ASP A 77 5.59 42.20 35.90
C ASP A 77 5.97 41.13 34.86
N VAL A 78 5.69 41.39 33.58
CA VAL A 78 6.05 40.53 32.44
C VAL A 78 7.51 40.74 32.03
N LEU A 79 7.97 41.99 31.84
CA LEU A 79 9.37 42.31 31.50
C LEU A 79 10.16 42.79 32.73
N VAL A 80 10.85 41.87 33.38
CA VAL A 80 11.50 42.09 34.68
C VAL A 80 12.99 42.40 34.50
N THR A 81 13.49 43.40 35.23
CA THR A 81 14.94 43.62 35.36
C THR A 81 15.48 42.63 36.37
N LYS A 82 16.39 41.76 35.95
CA LYS A 82 17.04 40.77 36.80
C LYS A 82 18.53 40.76 36.45
N PRO A 83 19.44 41.19 37.36
CA PRO A 83 20.86 41.28 37.06
C PRO A 83 21.42 39.97 36.46
N PRO A 84 22.25 40.02 35.41
CA PRO A 84 22.85 41.21 34.78
C PRO A 84 22.04 41.82 33.61
N GLY A 85 20.74 41.56 33.50
CA GLY A 85 19.94 42.12 32.40
C GLY A 85 18.42 42.01 32.59
N TYR A 86 17.74 41.43 31.60
CA TYR A 86 16.28 41.38 31.53
C TYR A 86 15.76 39.97 31.32
N GLN A 87 14.61 39.68 31.89
CA GLN A 87 13.89 38.42 31.74
C GLN A 87 12.47 38.73 31.30
N LEU A 88 12.01 38.10 30.23
CA LEU A 88 10.60 38.10 29.87
C LEU A 88 9.94 36.86 30.47
N ARG A 89 8.93 37.08 31.32
CA ARG A 89 8.14 36.01 31.92
C ARG A 89 7.02 35.63 30.97
N VAL A 90 6.97 34.36 30.61
CA VAL A 90 5.99 33.80 29.68
C VAL A 90 5.39 32.60 30.38
N ALA A 91 4.08 32.63 30.61
CA ALA A 91 3.35 31.48 31.14
C ALA A 91 3.17 30.42 30.05
N ALA A 92 2.86 29.18 30.47
CA ALA A 92 2.49 28.12 29.54
C ALA A 92 1.39 28.61 28.59
N ASP A 93 1.48 28.20 27.32
CA ASP A 93 0.55 28.56 26.26
C ASP A 93 0.51 30.05 25.88
N GLN A 94 1.36 30.92 26.43
CA GLN A 94 1.42 32.31 25.99
C GLN A 94 2.30 32.53 24.75
N LEU A 95 3.17 31.59 24.41
CA LEU A 95 4.04 31.68 23.24
C LEU A 95 3.69 30.59 22.21
N ASP A 96 3.45 30.99 20.97
CA ASP A 96 3.12 30.07 19.88
C ASP A 96 4.22 29.02 19.63
N LEU A 97 5.50 29.37 19.79
CA LEU A 97 6.60 28.41 19.73
C LEU A 97 6.52 27.33 20.82
N GLU A 98 6.20 27.69 22.07
CA GLU A 98 6.05 26.71 23.15
C GLU A 98 4.84 25.81 22.90
N LYS A 99 3.71 26.39 22.45
CA LYS A 99 2.51 25.64 22.03
C LYS A 99 2.84 24.65 20.90
N PHE A 100 3.59 25.09 19.89
CA PHE A 100 4.00 24.25 18.76
C PHE A 100 4.85 23.07 19.22
N VAL A 101 5.89 23.33 20.01
CA VAL A 101 6.78 22.27 20.53
C VAL A 101 5.99 21.29 21.40
N HIS A 102 5.07 21.79 22.24
CA HIS A 102 4.24 20.94 23.08
C HIS A 102 3.34 20.01 22.26
N LEU A 103 2.65 20.54 21.24
CA LEU A 103 1.79 19.73 20.35
C LEU A 103 2.60 18.70 19.55
N VAL A 104 3.81 19.05 19.08
CA VAL A 104 4.68 18.08 18.38
C VAL A 104 5.11 16.96 19.33
N GLU A 105 5.49 17.27 20.57
CA GLU A 105 5.85 16.25 21.56
C GLU A 105 4.65 15.38 21.98
N GLU A 106 3.47 15.98 22.17
CA GLU A 106 2.21 15.26 22.47
C GLU A 106 1.91 14.22 21.38
N SER A 107 2.11 14.60 20.11
CA SER A 107 1.83 13.75 18.96
C SER A 107 2.66 12.46 18.89
N ARG A 108 3.84 12.40 19.55
CA ARG A 108 4.78 11.27 19.43
C ARG A 108 4.27 9.96 20.05
N GLY A 109 3.21 10.00 20.85
CA GLY A 109 2.56 8.83 21.43
C GLY A 109 1.16 8.53 20.89
N GLU A 110 0.67 9.33 19.94
CA GLU A 110 -0.70 9.26 19.45
C GLU A 110 -0.85 8.27 18.29
N PRO A 111 -2.01 7.58 18.15
CA PRO A 111 -2.35 6.85 16.94
C PRO A 111 -2.34 7.75 15.70
N ALA A 112 -2.08 7.18 14.51
CA ALA A 112 -1.88 7.92 13.26
C ALA A 112 -2.93 9.01 12.96
N ALA A 113 -4.22 8.73 13.23
CA ALA A 113 -5.31 9.67 13.02
C ALA A 113 -5.31 10.86 14.00
N GLU A 114 -5.03 10.59 15.28
CA GLU A 114 -4.90 11.60 16.34
C GLU A 114 -3.63 12.43 16.11
N ARG A 115 -2.50 11.75 15.84
CA ARG A 115 -1.21 12.35 15.51
C ARG A 115 -1.32 13.31 14.33
N THR A 116 -2.01 12.93 13.26
CA THR A 116 -2.30 13.81 12.13
C THR A 116 -3.03 15.09 12.58
N THR A 117 -4.07 14.93 13.40
CA THR A 117 -4.90 16.05 13.87
C THR A 117 -4.10 17.01 14.74
N THR A 118 -3.30 16.48 15.66
CA THR A 118 -2.43 17.25 16.54
C THR A 118 -1.33 17.98 15.76
N LEU A 119 -0.66 17.31 14.82
CA LEU A 119 0.37 17.93 13.98
C LEU A 119 -0.19 19.00 13.04
N ARG A 120 -1.41 18.82 12.49
CA ARG A 120 -2.10 19.88 11.73
C ARG A 120 -2.37 21.11 12.58
N ARG A 121 -2.81 20.92 13.84
CA ARG A 121 -3.00 22.04 14.79
C ARG A 121 -1.69 22.74 15.11
N ALA A 122 -0.60 22.00 15.28
CA ALA A 122 0.73 22.56 15.49
C ALA A 122 1.18 23.40 14.30
N LEU A 123 1.12 22.85 13.08
CA LEU A 123 1.51 23.53 11.85
C LEU A 123 0.64 24.76 11.55
N ALA A 124 -0.63 24.77 11.97
CA ALA A 124 -1.52 25.93 11.83
C ALA A 124 -1.12 27.15 12.69
N LEU A 125 -0.20 26.99 13.66
CA LEU A 125 0.36 28.12 14.41
C LEU A 125 1.32 28.97 13.57
N TRP A 126 1.86 28.40 12.49
CA TRP A 126 2.76 29.10 11.58
C TRP A 126 1.99 30.04 10.66
N ARG A 127 2.39 31.31 10.65
CA ARG A 127 1.79 32.40 9.87
C ARG A 127 2.68 32.85 8.71
N GLY A 128 3.78 32.14 8.46
CA GLY A 128 4.80 32.46 7.46
C GLY A 128 6.21 32.10 7.94
N PRO A 129 7.26 32.65 7.30
CA PRO A 129 8.63 32.52 7.79
C PRO A 129 8.78 33.02 9.23
N PRO A 130 9.48 32.29 10.11
CA PRO A 130 9.65 32.70 11.49
C PRO A 130 10.42 34.02 11.56
N LEU A 131 10.00 34.92 12.45
CA LEU A 131 10.63 36.23 12.62
C LEU A 131 10.74 37.02 11.30
N ALA A 132 9.72 36.96 10.43
CA ALA A 132 9.76 37.50 9.07
C ALA A 132 10.17 38.99 9.00
N ASP A 133 9.85 39.79 10.02
CA ASP A 133 10.21 41.21 10.11
C ASP A 133 11.66 41.47 10.60
N LEU A 134 12.38 40.41 10.97
CA LEU A 134 13.74 40.42 11.49
C LEU A 134 14.69 39.52 10.68
N GLY A 135 14.30 39.08 9.49
CA GLY A 135 15.08 38.18 8.63
C GLY A 135 16.44 38.72 8.15
N PHE A 136 16.78 39.98 8.44
CA PHE A 136 18.10 40.57 8.16
C PHE A 136 18.95 40.78 9.42
N GLU A 137 18.40 40.54 10.61
CA GLU A 137 19.13 40.71 11.87
C GLU A 137 20.01 39.48 12.14
N ALA A 138 21.30 39.71 12.41
CA ALA A 138 22.30 38.64 12.52
C ALA A 138 21.98 37.65 13.66
N PHE A 139 21.46 38.13 14.79
CA PHE A 139 21.09 37.27 15.92
C PHE A 139 19.93 36.31 15.60
N ALA A 140 19.10 36.66 14.61
CA ALA A 140 17.90 35.89 14.26
C ALA A 140 18.22 34.75 13.28
N GLN A 141 19.27 34.86 12.47
CA GLN A 141 19.58 33.91 11.39
C GLN A 141 19.64 32.44 11.87
N SER A 142 20.39 32.18 12.95
CA SER A 142 20.52 30.82 13.49
C SER A 142 19.20 30.29 14.06
N GLU A 143 18.40 31.16 14.66
CA GLU A 143 17.10 30.78 15.22
C GLU A 143 16.04 30.59 14.13
N ILE A 144 16.06 31.40 13.07
CA ILE A 144 15.21 31.22 11.88
C ILE A 144 15.49 29.84 11.28
N ALA A 145 16.76 29.51 11.02
CA ALA A 145 17.14 28.20 10.49
C ALA A 145 16.70 27.04 11.42
N ARG A 146 16.90 27.19 12.74
CA ARG A 146 16.45 26.18 13.72
C ARG A 146 14.92 26.00 13.72
N LEU A 147 14.18 27.10 13.59
CA LEU A 147 12.72 27.11 13.58
C LEU A 147 12.16 26.52 12.28
N GLU A 148 12.71 26.90 11.13
CA GLU A 148 12.37 26.30 9.84
C GLU A 148 12.60 24.79 9.87
N GLU A 149 13.68 24.34 10.50
CA GLU A 149 13.98 22.92 10.57
C GLU A 149 13.05 22.14 11.51
N LEU A 150 12.60 22.79 12.59
CA LEU A 150 11.50 22.31 13.44
C LEU A 150 10.18 22.21 12.67
N ARG A 151 9.87 23.18 11.82
CA ARG A 151 8.66 23.17 10.98
C ARG A 151 8.71 22.01 9.99
N LEU A 152 9.82 21.83 9.30
CA LEU A 152 10.01 20.77 8.31
C LEU A 152 9.95 19.39 8.96
N ALA A 153 10.56 19.20 10.13
CA ALA A 153 10.45 17.95 10.87
C ALA A 153 9.00 17.61 11.26
N ALA A 154 8.24 18.59 11.79
CA ALA A 154 6.83 18.36 12.11
C ALA A 154 5.96 18.10 10.86
N LEU A 155 6.36 18.65 9.72
CA LEU A 155 5.70 18.38 8.45
C LEU A 155 5.94 16.94 7.97
N GLU A 156 7.18 16.47 8.04
CA GLU A 156 7.52 15.07 7.76
C GLU A 156 6.79 14.12 8.70
N ASP A 157 6.74 14.42 10.00
CA ASP A 157 6.03 13.59 10.97
C ASP A 157 4.52 13.55 10.67
N ARG A 158 3.93 14.66 10.19
CA ARG A 158 2.53 14.69 9.75
C ARG A 158 2.35 13.79 8.53
N VAL A 159 3.19 13.96 7.51
CA VAL A 159 3.13 13.18 6.27
C VAL A 159 3.24 11.69 6.58
N GLU A 160 4.15 11.29 7.47
CA GLU A 160 4.28 9.91 7.92
C GLU A 160 2.99 9.40 8.57
N ALA A 161 2.38 10.18 9.47
CA ALA A 161 1.09 9.83 10.08
C ALA A 161 -0.06 9.73 9.06
N GLU A 162 -0.04 10.52 8.00
CA GLU A 162 -1.05 10.48 6.94
C GLU A 162 -0.83 9.31 5.97
N LEU A 163 0.43 8.97 5.68
CA LEU A 163 0.79 7.77 4.91
C LEU A 163 0.41 6.49 5.66
N GLU A 164 0.63 6.44 6.97
CA GLU A 164 0.14 5.34 7.81
C GLU A 164 -1.40 5.25 7.78
N SER A 165 -2.09 6.39 7.67
CA SER A 165 -3.56 6.43 7.64
C SER A 165 -4.18 6.12 6.26
N GLY A 166 -3.39 5.71 5.26
CA GLY A 166 -3.90 5.39 3.92
C GLY A 166 -4.13 6.59 3.01
N ARG A 167 -3.75 7.81 3.40
CA ARG A 167 -4.05 9.07 2.65
C ARG A 167 -2.97 9.43 1.63
N HIS A 168 -2.48 8.46 0.85
CA HIS A 168 -1.28 8.62 0.02
C HIS A 168 -1.49 9.60 -1.16
N SER A 169 -2.62 9.50 -1.87
CA SER A 169 -2.91 10.28 -3.08
C SER A 169 -3.03 11.78 -2.82
N ASP A 170 -3.61 12.13 -1.67
CA ASP A 170 -3.93 13.51 -1.32
C ASP A 170 -2.68 14.32 -0.97
N LEU A 171 -1.59 13.62 -0.63
CA LEU A 171 -0.32 14.20 -0.19
C LEU A 171 0.62 14.51 -1.37
N ILE A 172 0.43 13.90 -2.54
CA ILE A 172 1.45 13.94 -3.61
C ILE A 172 1.77 15.37 -4.04
N GLY A 173 0.75 16.17 -4.36
CA GLY A 173 0.98 17.55 -4.83
C GLY A 173 1.62 18.45 -3.77
N GLU A 174 1.31 18.22 -2.49
CA GLU A 174 1.94 18.93 -1.39
C GLU A 174 3.41 18.48 -1.18
N LEU A 175 3.66 17.17 -1.26
CA LEU A 175 4.99 16.58 -1.15
C LEU A 175 5.92 16.97 -2.29
N GLU A 176 5.41 17.06 -3.53
CA GLU A 176 6.16 17.56 -4.69
C GLU A 176 6.67 18.98 -4.42
N ALA A 177 5.80 19.89 -3.98
CA ALA A 177 6.18 21.26 -3.66
C ALA A 177 7.27 21.32 -2.56
N PHE A 178 7.12 20.56 -1.47
CA PHE A 178 8.12 20.56 -0.40
C PHE A 178 9.44 19.88 -0.80
N ALA A 179 9.39 18.84 -1.62
CA ALA A 179 10.56 18.15 -2.14
C ALA A 179 11.36 19.01 -3.13
N ASP A 180 10.69 19.89 -3.87
CA ASP A 180 11.30 20.87 -4.77
C ASP A 180 11.95 22.03 -3.99
N GLU A 181 11.29 22.51 -2.93
CA GLU A 181 11.85 23.54 -2.04
C GLU A 181 13.03 23.02 -1.21
N ASN A 182 13.08 21.71 -0.92
CA ASN A 182 14.09 21.09 -0.06
C ASN A 182 14.76 19.90 -0.77
N PRO A 183 15.54 20.15 -1.83
CA PRO A 183 16.01 19.10 -2.74
C PRO A 183 16.98 18.10 -2.10
N LEU A 184 17.64 18.49 -1.01
CA LEU A 184 18.58 17.65 -0.25
C LEU A 184 17.94 16.87 0.92
N ARG A 185 16.63 17.05 1.19
CA ARG A 185 15.94 16.33 2.27
C ARG A 185 15.43 14.96 1.80
N GLU A 186 16.26 13.94 2.00
CA GLU A 186 15.95 12.57 1.59
C GLU A 186 14.69 11.97 2.23
N ARG A 187 14.29 12.40 3.45
CA ARG A 187 13.07 11.89 4.10
C ARG A 187 11.80 12.34 3.36
N LEU A 188 11.71 13.60 2.94
CA LEU A 188 10.62 14.09 2.08
C LEU A 188 10.60 13.35 0.73
N ARG A 189 11.77 13.10 0.13
CA ARG A 189 11.88 12.31 -1.11
C ARG A 189 11.38 10.88 -0.92
N SER A 190 11.76 10.24 0.20
CA SER A 190 11.29 8.90 0.56
C SER A 190 9.77 8.86 0.73
N GLN A 191 9.20 9.86 1.41
CA GLN A 191 7.76 9.96 1.63
C GLN A 191 6.99 10.19 0.31
N LEU A 192 7.52 11.03 -0.60
CA LEU A 192 6.97 11.23 -1.93
C LEU A 192 7.04 9.95 -2.77
N MET A 193 8.19 9.25 -2.75
CA MET A 193 8.33 7.96 -3.43
C MET A 193 7.31 6.94 -2.94
N LEU A 194 7.13 6.83 -1.62
CA LEU A 194 6.16 5.91 -1.02
C LEU A 194 4.72 6.30 -1.37
N ALA A 195 4.39 7.59 -1.33
CA ALA A 195 3.07 8.10 -1.70
C ALA A 195 2.73 7.81 -3.17
N LEU A 196 3.67 8.04 -4.08
CA LEU A 196 3.54 7.74 -5.51
C LEU A 196 3.40 6.23 -5.74
N TYR A 197 4.24 5.42 -5.10
CA TYR A 197 4.20 3.97 -5.20
C TYR A 197 2.84 3.41 -4.74
N ARG A 198 2.38 3.78 -3.54
CA ARG A 198 1.06 3.41 -2.98
C ARG A 198 -0.13 4.04 -3.71
N SER A 199 0.12 4.89 -4.71
CA SER A 199 -0.92 5.44 -5.59
C SER A 199 -0.87 4.80 -6.99
N GLY A 200 -0.15 3.69 -7.16
CA GLY A 200 0.03 3.00 -8.44
C GLY A 200 0.97 3.71 -9.42
N ARG A 201 1.67 4.76 -9.00
CA ARG A 201 2.58 5.57 -9.83
C ARG A 201 4.04 5.12 -9.65
N GLN A 202 4.29 3.81 -9.80
CA GLN A 202 5.62 3.20 -9.57
C GLN A 202 6.73 3.86 -10.40
N ALA A 203 6.49 4.10 -11.69
CA ALA A 203 7.48 4.71 -12.57
C ALA A 203 7.91 6.11 -12.08
N GLU A 204 6.98 6.88 -11.56
CA GLU A 204 7.25 8.21 -11.01
C GLU A 204 7.98 8.12 -9.68
N ALA A 205 7.63 7.16 -8.82
CA ALA A 205 8.38 6.89 -7.59
C ALA A 205 9.86 6.54 -7.87
N LEU A 206 10.13 5.70 -8.88
CA LEU A 206 11.49 5.37 -9.30
C LEU A 206 12.21 6.59 -9.91
N GLN A 207 11.49 7.43 -10.65
CA GLN A 207 12.03 8.66 -11.20
C GLN A 207 12.49 9.63 -10.09
N ILE A 208 11.71 9.78 -9.01
CA ILE A 208 12.10 10.59 -7.84
C ILE A 208 13.43 10.12 -7.23
N TYR A 209 13.67 8.81 -7.14
CA TYR A 209 14.96 8.28 -6.67
C TYR A 209 16.11 8.72 -7.57
N HIS A 210 15.95 8.57 -8.89
CA HIS A 210 17.00 8.95 -9.85
C HIS A 210 17.30 10.43 -9.83
N ASP A 211 16.28 11.29 -9.76
CA ASP A 211 16.45 12.73 -9.67
C ASP A 211 17.12 13.13 -8.36
N THR A 212 16.73 12.50 -7.24
CA THR A 212 17.35 12.74 -5.92
C THR A 212 18.82 12.34 -5.91
N ARG A 213 19.15 11.16 -6.46
CA ARG A 213 20.53 10.70 -6.60
C ARG A 213 21.39 11.68 -7.40
N ARG A 214 20.86 12.17 -8.53
CA ARG A 214 21.58 13.16 -9.37
C ARG A 214 21.90 14.42 -8.56
N VAL A 215 20.92 14.98 -7.86
CA VAL A 215 21.12 16.18 -7.02
C VAL A 215 22.17 15.93 -5.92
N LEU A 216 22.08 14.82 -5.19
CA LEU A 216 23.05 14.52 -4.11
C LEU A 216 24.48 14.33 -4.63
N VAL A 217 24.64 13.67 -5.77
CA VAL A 217 25.95 13.48 -6.39
C VAL A 217 26.50 14.81 -6.92
N ASP A 218 25.67 15.60 -7.60
CA ASP A 218 26.10 16.85 -8.24
C ASP A 218 26.41 17.95 -7.22
N GLU A 219 25.60 18.08 -6.16
CA GLU A 219 25.77 19.15 -5.17
C GLU A 219 26.69 18.78 -4.00
N LEU A 220 26.66 17.52 -3.55
CA LEU A 220 27.35 17.07 -2.34
C LEU A 220 28.42 16.00 -2.60
N GLY A 221 28.43 15.35 -3.78
CA GLY A 221 29.36 14.26 -4.09
C GLY A 221 29.10 12.98 -3.30
N ILE A 222 27.87 12.79 -2.80
CA ILE A 222 27.48 11.63 -1.99
C ILE A 222 26.39 10.81 -2.68
N GLU A 223 26.33 9.52 -2.35
CA GLU A 223 25.23 8.64 -2.76
C GLU A 223 24.03 8.78 -1.81
N PRO A 224 22.80 8.40 -2.25
CA PRO A 224 21.61 8.34 -1.40
C PRO A 224 21.84 7.55 -0.12
N SER A 225 21.16 7.93 0.96
CA SER A 225 21.19 7.21 2.23
C SER A 225 20.73 5.75 2.09
N PRO A 226 21.18 4.85 2.99
CA PRO A 226 20.75 3.45 2.98
C PRO A 226 19.22 3.29 3.02
N THR A 227 18.51 4.14 3.77
CA THR A 227 17.04 4.12 3.85
C THR A 227 16.40 4.39 2.49
N LEU A 228 16.88 5.40 1.76
CA LEU A 228 16.37 5.75 0.43
C LEU A 228 16.71 4.66 -0.61
N GLN A 229 17.92 4.07 -0.53
CA GLN A 229 18.31 2.92 -1.37
C GLN A 229 17.45 1.68 -1.09
N GLN A 230 17.14 1.40 0.17
CA GLN A 230 16.28 0.28 0.58
C GLN A 230 14.87 0.45 0.05
N LEU A 231 14.28 1.65 0.17
CA LEU A 231 12.96 1.94 -0.38
C LEU A 231 12.93 1.76 -1.90
N HIS A 232 13.92 2.29 -2.61
CA HIS A 232 14.06 2.09 -4.06
C HIS A 232 14.13 0.59 -4.42
N GLY A 233 14.95 -0.19 -3.70
CA GLY A 233 15.04 -1.63 -3.90
C GLY A 233 13.73 -2.38 -3.58
N ALA A 234 13.03 -1.97 -2.53
CA ALA A 234 11.73 -2.53 -2.16
C ALA A 234 10.66 -2.23 -3.22
N ILE A 235 10.64 -1.00 -3.77
CA ILE A 235 9.74 -0.61 -4.87
C ILE A 235 10.03 -1.41 -6.14
N LEU A 236 11.31 -1.69 -6.45
CA LEU A 236 11.68 -2.53 -7.59
C LEU A 236 11.22 -3.98 -7.42
N ARG A 237 11.26 -4.51 -6.20
CA ARG A 237 10.82 -5.88 -5.87
C ARG A 237 9.32 -5.99 -5.59
N GLN A 238 8.60 -4.85 -5.60
CA GLN A 238 7.21 -4.76 -5.16
C GLN A 238 6.99 -5.40 -3.79
N ASP A 239 7.88 -5.06 -2.85
CA ASP A 239 7.94 -5.67 -1.52
C ASP A 239 6.59 -5.49 -0.78
N PRO A 240 5.92 -6.57 -0.33
CA PRO A 240 4.59 -6.49 0.30
C PRO A 240 4.53 -5.55 1.51
N GLY A 241 5.64 -5.41 2.24
CA GLY A 241 5.75 -4.48 3.38
C GLY A 241 5.65 -3.00 3.02
N LEU A 242 5.67 -2.65 1.73
CA LEU A 242 5.43 -1.27 1.27
C LEU A 242 3.96 -0.91 1.21
N GLU A 243 3.03 -1.86 1.19
CA GLU A 243 1.58 -1.60 1.15
C GLU A 243 0.95 -1.40 2.55
N ASP A 244 1.67 -1.71 3.63
CA ASP A 244 1.09 -1.70 4.98
C ASP A 244 0.92 -0.28 5.58
N GLY A 245 -0.33 0.14 5.74
CA GLY A 245 -0.79 0.96 6.87
C GLY A 245 -1.46 0.09 7.95
N PRO A 246 -1.70 0.57 9.19
CA PRO A 246 -2.36 -0.23 10.23
C PRO A 246 -3.75 -0.72 9.79
N PRO A 247 -4.27 -1.82 10.38
CA PRO A 247 -5.58 -2.39 10.06
C PRO A 247 -6.69 -1.37 9.85
N VAL A 248 -7.37 -1.48 8.71
CA VAL A 248 -8.71 -0.95 8.53
C VAL A 248 -9.65 -1.58 9.58
N ALA A 249 -10.51 -0.73 10.17
CA ALA A 249 -11.31 -0.91 11.38
C ALA A 249 -12.39 -2.05 11.32
N PRO A 250 -13.20 -2.31 12.39
CA PRO A 250 -13.88 -3.59 12.71
C PRO A 250 -14.95 -4.12 11.74
N VAL A 251 -15.24 -3.43 10.63
CA VAL A 251 -16.16 -3.90 9.58
C VAL A 251 -15.58 -5.10 8.80
N ALA A 252 -14.25 -5.21 8.73
CA ALA A 252 -13.56 -6.31 8.06
C ALA A 252 -13.76 -7.67 8.76
N GLU A 253 -13.72 -7.72 10.10
CA GLU A 253 -13.83 -8.97 10.85
C GLU A 253 -15.20 -9.63 10.70
N ASP A 254 -16.29 -8.85 10.72
CA ASP A 254 -17.64 -9.39 10.57
C ASP A 254 -17.88 -9.94 9.16
N ARG A 255 -17.27 -9.33 8.13
CA ARG A 255 -17.32 -9.86 6.76
C ARG A 255 -16.49 -11.16 6.60
N ILE A 256 -15.33 -11.25 7.26
CA ILE A 256 -14.53 -12.50 7.30
C ILE A 256 -15.33 -13.63 7.96
N LYS A 257 -16.07 -13.34 9.04
CA LYS A 257 -16.96 -14.33 9.69
C LYS A 257 -18.03 -14.86 8.75
N ASP A 258 -18.68 -14.00 7.97
CA ASP A 258 -19.68 -14.41 6.97
C ASP A 258 -19.09 -15.36 5.93
N VAL A 259 -17.89 -15.06 5.43
CA VAL A 259 -17.17 -15.89 4.46
C VAL A 259 -16.82 -17.25 5.07
N VAL A 260 -16.24 -17.26 6.27
CA VAL A 260 -15.88 -18.51 6.96
C VAL A 260 -17.11 -19.35 7.26
N GLY A 261 -18.22 -18.76 7.72
CA GLY A 261 -19.47 -19.48 7.94
C GLY A 261 -20.02 -20.12 6.65
N THR A 262 -19.93 -19.40 5.53
CA THR A 262 -20.36 -19.89 4.21
C THR A 262 -19.45 -21.01 3.69
N MET A 263 -18.14 -20.86 3.89
CA MET A 263 -17.12 -21.84 3.55
C MET A 263 -17.30 -23.15 4.33
N LEU A 264 -17.43 -23.06 5.66
CA LEU A 264 -17.59 -24.22 6.54
C LEU A 264 -18.97 -24.90 6.37
N ALA A 265 -19.95 -24.21 5.79
CA ALA A 265 -21.22 -24.81 5.37
C ALA A 265 -21.13 -25.51 4.00
N GLY A 266 -19.97 -25.52 3.35
CA GLY A 266 -19.79 -26.12 2.02
C GLY A 266 -20.57 -25.39 0.92
N ARG A 267 -20.83 -24.08 1.08
CA ARG A 267 -21.60 -23.26 0.11
C ARG A 267 -20.75 -22.21 -0.61
N LEU A 268 -19.44 -22.22 -0.38
CA LEU A 268 -18.48 -21.32 -1.03
C LEU A 268 -17.72 -22.05 -2.15
N VAL A 269 -17.47 -21.35 -3.25
CA VAL A 269 -16.51 -21.72 -4.28
C VAL A 269 -15.42 -20.65 -4.33
N PRO A 270 -14.21 -20.92 -3.84
CA PRO A 270 -13.08 -20.02 -4.04
C PRO A 270 -12.64 -20.03 -5.51
N VAL A 271 -12.35 -18.84 -6.02
CA VAL A 271 -11.82 -18.61 -7.38
C VAL A 271 -10.46 -17.93 -7.21
N LEU A 272 -9.40 -18.65 -7.58
CA LEU A 272 -8.01 -18.23 -7.39
C LEU A 272 -7.46 -17.70 -8.72
N GLY A 273 -6.91 -16.49 -8.68
CA GLY A 273 -6.18 -15.88 -9.79
C GLY A 273 -4.76 -16.42 -9.87
N ALA A 274 -4.18 -16.36 -11.06
CA ALA A 274 -2.79 -16.68 -11.29
C ALA A 274 -2.02 -15.38 -11.46
N ASP A 275 -0.93 -15.21 -10.72
CA ASP A 275 0.04 -14.18 -11.06
C ASP A 275 0.92 -14.70 -12.21
N VAL A 276 0.76 -14.08 -13.38
CA VAL A 276 1.49 -14.44 -14.59
C VAL A 276 2.58 -13.44 -14.93
N ALA A 277 2.86 -12.45 -14.08
CA ALA A 277 3.84 -11.40 -14.36
C ALA A 277 5.24 -11.98 -14.55
N GLU A 278 5.67 -12.85 -13.63
CA GLU A 278 6.97 -13.51 -13.71
C GLU A 278 7.08 -14.41 -14.94
N LEU A 279 6.07 -15.26 -15.19
CA LEU A 279 6.00 -16.10 -16.38
C LEU A 279 6.10 -15.27 -17.67
N THR A 280 5.40 -14.14 -17.72
CA THR A 280 5.41 -13.23 -18.86
C THR A 280 6.78 -12.62 -19.08
N ALA A 281 7.44 -12.17 -18.01
CA ALA A 281 8.78 -11.58 -18.07
C ALA A 281 9.82 -12.60 -18.55
N GLN A 282 9.78 -13.82 -18.02
CA GLN A 282 10.72 -14.88 -18.42
C GLN A 282 10.53 -15.28 -19.89
N LEU A 283 9.29 -15.43 -20.36
CA LEU A 283 9.00 -15.69 -21.77
C LEU A 283 9.47 -14.53 -22.67
N ALA A 284 9.22 -13.29 -22.27
CA ALA A 284 9.62 -12.11 -23.03
C ALA A 284 11.16 -12.00 -23.15
N GLU A 285 11.89 -12.24 -22.06
CA GLU A 285 13.35 -12.25 -22.05
C GLU A 285 13.90 -13.37 -22.93
N ARG A 286 13.42 -14.61 -22.71
CA ARG A 286 13.91 -15.82 -23.38
C ARG A 286 13.77 -15.77 -24.90
N PHE A 287 12.71 -15.13 -25.39
CA PHE A 287 12.39 -15.05 -26.81
C PHE A 287 12.63 -13.66 -27.42
N GLU A 288 13.32 -12.77 -26.71
CA GLU A 288 13.71 -11.43 -27.16
C GLU A 288 12.50 -10.62 -27.67
N TYR A 289 11.44 -10.55 -26.86
CA TYR A 289 10.24 -9.80 -27.20
C TYR A 289 10.53 -8.29 -27.30
N PRO A 290 10.15 -7.61 -28.40
CA PRO A 290 10.68 -6.29 -28.75
C PRO A 290 10.06 -5.10 -28.01
N SER A 291 9.01 -5.29 -27.19
CA SER A 291 8.30 -4.20 -26.50
C SER A 291 8.40 -4.32 -24.99
N ASN A 292 8.51 -3.18 -24.31
CA ASN A 292 8.46 -3.10 -22.85
C ASN A 292 7.01 -3.19 -22.37
N GLY A 293 6.71 -4.08 -21.41
CA GLY A 293 5.44 -4.11 -20.66
C GLY A 293 4.24 -4.67 -21.41
N SER A 294 4.26 -5.96 -21.76
CA SER A 294 3.17 -6.66 -22.45
C SER A 294 2.48 -7.70 -21.56
N ALA A 295 1.19 -7.93 -21.79
CA ALA A 295 0.44 -8.99 -21.13
C ALA A 295 0.82 -10.37 -21.72
N LEU A 296 0.68 -11.45 -20.92
CA LEU A 296 0.97 -12.82 -21.34
C LEU A 296 0.42 -13.18 -22.73
N PRO A 297 -0.85 -12.83 -23.10
CA PRO A 297 -1.39 -13.12 -24.43
C PRO A 297 -0.55 -12.61 -25.58
N GLN A 298 -0.01 -11.40 -25.46
CA GLN A 298 0.74 -10.74 -26.52
C GLN A 298 2.13 -11.36 -26.69
N VAL A 299 2.80 -11.65 -25.56
CA VAL A 299 4.11 -12.30 -25.56
C VAL A 299 3.99 -13.71 -26.13
N ALA A 300 3.03 -14.49 -25.62
CA ALA A 300 2.78 -15.85 -26.08
C ALA A 300 2.39 -15.88 -27.56
N GLN A 301 1.53 -14.97 -28.03
CA GLN A 301 1.15 -14.88 -29.44
C GLN A 301 2.36 -14.56 -30.32
N TYR A 302 3.21 -13.62 -29.91
CA TYR A 302 4.44 -13.30 -30.64
C TYR A 302 5.34 -14.53 -30.77
N ILE A 303 5.57 -15.26 -29.68
CA ILE A 303 6.41 -16.47 -29.70
C ILE A 303 5.79 -17.53 -30.61
N ALA A 304 4.48 -17.77 -30.49
CA ALA A 304 3.77 -18.75 -31.31
C ALA A 304 3.88 -18.44 -32.81
N VAL A 305 3.79 -17.16 -33.20
CA VAL A 305 3.90 -16.73 -34.60
C VAL A 305 5.35 -16.73 -35.10
N MET A 306 6.29 -16.24 -34.30
CA MET A 306 7.67 -16.01 -34.74
C MET A 306 8.57 -17.23 -34.61
N LYS A 307 8.29 -18.09 -33.62
CA LYS A 307 9.11 -19.26 -33.27
C LYS A 307 8.35 -20.57 -33.40
N GLY A 308 7.02 -20.52 -33.45
CA GLY A 308 6.13 -21.67 -33.53
C GLY A 308 5.54 -22.03 -32.16
N SER A 309 4.36 -22.66 -32.16
CA SER A 309 3.66 -23.06 -30.94
C SER A 309 4.41 -24.15 -30.15
N GLY A 310 5.15 -25.05 -30.81
CA GLY A 310 5.94 -26.10 -30.14
C GLY A 310 6.96 -25.52 -29.16
N PRO A 311 7.89 -24.64 -29.61
CA PRO A 311 8.84 -23.98 -28.73
C PRO A 311 8.21 -23.18 -27.58
N LEU A 312 7.06 -22.54 -27.81
CA LEU A 312 6.31 -21.88 -26.73
C LEU A 312 5.88 -22.88 -25.65
N TYR A 313 5.28 -24.00 -26.06
CA TYR A 313 4.79 -25.01 -25.13
C TYR A 313 5.92 -25.74 -24.40
N ASP A 314 7.05 -25.99 -25.07
CA ASP A 314 8.23 -26.56 -24.41
C ASP A 314 8.79 -25.66 -23.31
N GLU A 315 8.84 -24.34 -23.55
CA GLU A 315 9.30 -23.38 -22.54
C GLU A 315 8.27 -23.24 -21.41
N LEU A 316 6.96 -23.14 -21.73
CA LEU A 316 5.90 -23.11 -20.71
C LEU A 316 5.97 -24.33 -19.80
N HIS A 317 6.15 -25.52 -20.37
CA HIS A 317 6.36 -26.74 -19.58
C HIS A 317 7.58 -26.59 -18.66
N SER A 318 8.74 -26.16 -19.20
CA SER A 318 9.96 -26.00 -18.40
C SER A 318 9.79 -25.00 -17.25
N LEU A 319 9.05 -23.92 -17.45
CA LEU A 319 8.84 -22.88 -16.43
C LEU A 319 7.80 -23.29 -15.38
N LEU A 320 6.74 -23.97 -15.80
CA LEU A 320 5.60 -24.32 -14.95
C LEU A 320 5.75 -25.68 -14.25
N ASP A 321 6.60 -26.56 -14.77
CA ASP A 321 6.94 -27.84 -14.11
C ASP A 321 7.94 -27.66 -12.95
N ALA A 322 8.39 -26.42 -12.68
CA ALA A 322 9.17 -26.12 -11.50
C ALA A 322 8.39 -26.44 -10.21
N ASP A 323 9.08 -27.00 -9.20
CA ASP A 323 8.51 -27.27 -7.87
C ASP A 323 8.35 -25.95 -7.08
N LEU A 324 7.41 -25.10 -7.52
CA LEU A 324 7.06 -23.86 -6.84
C LEU A 324 6.47 -24.18 -5.45
N PRO A 325 6.97 -23.55 -4.38
CA PRO A 325 6.46 -23.80 -3.04
C PRO A 325 5.01 -23.31 -2.94
N PRO A 326 4.11 -24.07 -2.27
CA PRO A 326 2.76 -23.60 -2.01
C PRO A 326 2.74 -22.27 -1.24
N THR A 327 1.83 -21.38 -1.58
CA THR A 327 1.61 -20.13 -0.83
C THR A 327 0.79 -20.37 0.45
N VAL A 328 0.71 -19.37 1.31
CA VAL A 328 -0.16 -19.41 2.50
C VAL A 328 -1.63 -19.64 2.11
N LEU A 329 -2.07 -19.07 0.99
CA LEU A 329 -3.40 -19.29 0.41
C LEU A 329 -3.63 -20.75 0.03
N HIS A 330 -2.66 -21.38 -0.66
CA HIS A 330 -2.75 -22.79 -1.03
C HIS A 330 -2.81 -23.69 0.20
N ARG A 331 -1.92 -23.46 1.19
CA ARG A 331 -1.91 -24.21 2.45
C ARG A 331 -3.21 -24.08 3.23
N PHE A 332 -3.79 -22.89 3.25
CA PHE A 332 -5.09 -22.66 3.90
C PHE A 332 -6.19 -23.54 3.29
N PHE A 333 -6.34 -23.55 1.96
CA PHE A 333 -7.37 -24.38 1.32
C PHE A 333 -7.09 -25.88 1.46
N ALA A 334 -5.82 -26.29 1.48
CA ALA A 334 -5.42 -27.67 1.73
C ALA A 334 -5.69 -28.13 3.17
N ALA A 335 -5.74 -27.22 4.15
CA ALA A 335 -6.01 -27.54 5.56
C ALA A 335 -7.51 -27.64 5.91
N LEU A 336 -8.41 -27.24 5.01
CA LEU A 336 -9.86 -27.24 5.25
C LEU A 336 -10.56 -28.61 5.20
N PRO A 337 -10.15 -29.61 4.40
CA PRO A 337 -10.90 -30.87 4.28
C PRO A 337 -11.20 -31.59 5.61
N PRO A 338 -10.26 -31.72 6.58
CA PRO A 338 -10.58 -32.30 7.89
C PRO A 338 -11.73 -31.57 8.60
N LEU A 339 -11.69 -30.24 8.57
CA LEU A 339 -12.65 -29.35 9.23
C LEU A 339 -14.05 -29.44 8.61
N LEU A 340 -14.12 -29.65 7.29
CA LEU A 340 -15.38 -29.88 6.56
C LEU A 340 -15.97 -31.26 6.88
N ARG A 341 -15.14 -32.30 6.93
CA ARG A 341 -15.57 -33.66 7.30
C ARG A 341 -16.15 -33.71 8.72
N GLU A 342 -15.51 -33.05 9.68
CA GLU A 342 -16.01 -32.95 11.06
C GLU A 342 -17.39 -32.29 11.16
N ARG A 343 -17.70 -31.37 10.23
CA ARG A 343 -18.99 -30.67 10.16
C ARG A 343 -20.03 -31.37 9.30
N GLY A 344 -19.68 -32.49 8.64
CA GLY A 344 -20.54 -33.14 7.66
C GLY A 344 -20.86 -32.25 6.44
N ALA A 345 -19.98 -31.29 6.14
CA ALA A 345 -20.09 -30.43 4.97
C ALA A 345 -19.39 -31.09 3.77
N PRO A 346 -19.88 -30.87 2.54
CA PRO A 346 -19.19 -31.35 1.35
C PRO A 346 -17.82 -30.67 1.21
N HIS A 347 -16.89 -31.37 0.59
CA HIS A 347 -15.57 -30.85 0.23
C HIS A 347 -15.68 -29.69 -0.78
N GLN A 348 -14.53 -29.09 -1.01
CA GLN A 348 -14.40 -27.85 -1.77
C GLN A 348 -14.43 -28.13 -3.27
N LEU A 349 -15.10 -27.25 -4.01
CA LEU A 349 -14.81 -27.04 -5.42
C LEU A 349 -13.98 -25.77 -5.50
N ILE A 350 -12.72 -25.87 -5.90
CA ILE A 350 -11.80 -24.74 -6.06
C ILE A 350 -11.66 -24.46 -7.54
N VAL A 351 -11.90 -23.22 -7.97
CA VAL A 351 -11.69 -22.79 -9.36
C VAL A 351 -10.38 -22.04 -9.43
N THR A 352 -9.55 -22.31 -10.43
CA THR A 352 -8.31 -21.55 -10.64
C THR A 352 -8.00 -21.35 -12.11
N THR A 353 -7.31 -20.26 -12.41
CA THR A 353 -6.70 -19.99 -13.72
C THR A 353 -5.19 -20.24 -13.71
N SER A 354 -4.62 -20.74 -12.60
CA SER A 354 -3.20 -21.08 -12.56
C SER A 354 -2.90 -22.36 -13.33
N TYR A 355 -1.76 -22.34 -14.00
CA TYR A 355 -1.22 -23.45 -14.77
C TYR A 355 -0.32 -24.36 -13.92
N ASP A 356 0.30 -23.81 -12.87
CA ASP A 356 1.26 -24.49 -11.99
C ASP A 356 0.59 -25.53 -11.07
N LEU A 357 1.40 -26.27 -10.30
CA LEU A 357 0.95 -27.34 -9.40
C LEU A 357 1.05 -26.99 -7.91
N ALA A 358 1.21 -25.72 -7.55
CA ALA A 358 1.46 -25.31 -6.17
C ALA A 358 0.25 -25.56 -5.26
N LEU A 359 -0.98 -25.46 -5.79
CA LEU A 359 -2.19 -25.81 -5.04
C LEU A 359 -2.27 -27.32 -4.79
N GLU A 360 -2.11 -28.13 -5.83
CA GLU A 360 -2.06 -29.59 -5.75
C GLU A 360 -1.01 -30.06 -4.76
N ARG A 361 0.19 -29.45 -4.81
CA ARG A 361 1.28 -29.73 -3.88
C ARG A 361 0.87 -29.46 -2.44
N ALA A 362 0.14 -28.37 -2.17
CA ALA A 362 -0.36 -28.08 -0.83
C ALA A 362 -1.28 -29.17 -0.30
N PHE A 363 -2.17 -29.72 -1.14
CA PHE A 363 -3.03 -30.84 -0.77
C PHE A 363 -2.23 -32.12 -0.50
N LEU A 364 -1.24 -32.43 -1.34
CA LEU A 364 -0.34 -33.56 -1.11
C LEU A 364 0.43 -33.42 0.21
N ASP A 365 0.97 -32.22 0.50
CA ASP A 365 1.70 -31.92 1.73
C ASP A 365 0.79 -32.02 2.97
N ALA A 366 -0.50 -31.68 2.82
CA ALA A 366 -1.53 -31.85 3.86
C ALA A 366 -2.04 -33.31 4.00
N GLY A 367 -1.61 -34.22 3.13
CA GLY A 367 -2.08 -35.61 3.12
C GLY A 367 -3.53 -35.79 2.64
N GLU A 368 -4.05 -34.84 1.86
CA GLU A 368 -5.41 -34.83 1.37
C GLU A 368 -5.49 -35.26 -0.10
N GLU A 369 -6.36 -36.22 -0.41
CA GLU A 369 -6.65 -36.59 -1.79
C GLU A 369 -7.53 -35.55 -2.47
N PHE A 370 -7.32 -35.35 -3.77
CA PHE A 370 -8.11 -34.43 -4.60
C PHE A 370 -8.26 -34.98 -6.02
N ASP A 371 -9.27 -34.48 -6.73
CA ASP A 371 -9.40 -34.66 -8.18
C ASP A 371 -9.07 -33.34 -8.89
N VAL A 372 -8.43 -33.43 -10.07
CA VAL A 372 -8.23 -32.27 -10.94
C VAL A 372 -9.11 -32.40 -12.18
N VAL A 373 -9.84 -31.34 -12.51
CA VAL A 373 -10.61 -31.21 -13.74
C VAL A 373 -10.03 -30.04 -14.52
N SER A 374 -9.42 -30.29 -15.68
CA SER A 374 -8.67 -29.27 -16.41
C SER A 374 -9.18 -29.09 -17.84
N TYR A 375 -9.22 -27.84 -18.30
CA TYR A 375 -9.64 -27.48 -19.65
C TYR A 375 -8.60 -27.88 -20.70
N LEU A 376 -9.05 -28.29 -21.89
CA LEU A 376 -8.19 -28.66 -23.02
C LEU A 376 -8.31 -27.65 -24.18
N THR A 377 -7.17 -27.07 -24.56
CA THR A 377 -7.01 -26.06 -25.62
C THR A 377 -6.59 -26.65 -26.96
N ALA A 378 -5.98 -27.84 -26.97
CA ALA A 378 -5.35 -28.39 -28.17
C ALA A 378 -6.00 -29.67 -28.70
N GLY A 379 -5.80 -29.92 -30.00
CA GLY A 379 -6.18 -31.16 -30.68
C GLY A 379 -7.69 -31.39 -30.82
N ARG A 380 -8.05 -32.65 -31.09
CA ARG A 380 -9.45 -33.09 -31.31
C ARG A 380 -10.36 -32.94 -30.08
N ASN A 381 -9.79 -32.66 -28.92
CA ASN A 381 -10.47 -32.56 -27.64
C ASN A 381 -10.62 -31.11 -27.14
N ARG A 382 -10.25 -30.13 -27.97
CA ARG A 382 -10.45 -28.70 -27.67
C ARG A 382 -11.88 -28.42 -27.21
N GLY A 383 -12.01 -27.61 -26.17
CA GLY A 383 -13.30 -27.24 -25.59
C GLY A 383 -13.85 -28.24 -24.56
N LYS A 384 -13.20 -29.39 -24.39
CA LYS A 384 -13.54 -30.40 -23.37
C LYS A 384 -12.66 -30.25 -22.13
N PHE A 385 -12.95 -31.09 -21.14
CA PHE A 385 -12.17 -31.21 -19.91
C PHE A 385 -11.60 -32.63 -19.78
N CYS A 386 -10.45 -32.75 -19.12
CA CYS A 386 -9.95 -34.02 -18.59
C CYS A 386 -10.16 -34.09 -17.08
N HIS A 387 -10.28 -35.30 -16.55
CA HIS A 387 -10.28 -35.60 -15.13
C HIS A 387 -8.99 -36.37 -14.81
N VAL A 388 -8.20 -35.86 -13.86
CA VAL A 388 -7.06 -36.56 -13.27
C VAL A 388 -7.47 -37.01 -11.87
N ALA A 389 -7.46 -38.32 -11.64
CA ALA A 389 -7.73 -38.94 -10.34
C ALA A 389 -6.51 -38.81 -9.40
N PRO A 390 -6.64 -39.05 -8.08
CA PRO A 390 -5.51 -38.87 -7.16
C PRO A 390 -4.33 -39.82 -7.41
N ASP A 391 -4.55 -40.94 -8.10
CA ASP A 391 -3.47 -41.84 -8.52
C ASP A 391 -2.69 -41.32 -9.75
N GLY A 392 -3.05 -40.14 -10.26
CA GLY A 392 -2.46 -39.51 -11.44
C GLY A 392 -3.09 -39.95 -12.76
N THR A 393 -4.08 -40.85 -12.75
CA THR A 393 -4.71 -41.34 -13.98
C THR A 393 -5.59 -40.26 -14.61
N GLY A 394 -5.20 -39.78 -15.79
CA GLY A 394 -5.97 -38.84 -16.60
C GLY A 394 -6.97 -39.54 -17.53
N ASN A 395 -8.20 -39.04 -17.59
CA ASN A 395 -9.25 -39.50 -18.50
C ASN A 395 -9.97 -38.31 -19.13
N LEU A 396 -10.30 -38.42 -20.43
CA LEU A 396 -11.13 -37.44 -21.10
C LEU A 396 -12.57 -37.49 -20.56
N ILE A 397 -13.16 -36.32 -20.29
CA ILE A 397 -14.59 -36.20 -20.00
C ILE A 397 -15.34 -36.12 -21.34
N GLU A 398 -15.63 -37.27 -21.94
CA GLU A 398 -16.39 -37.32 -23.20
C GLU A 398 -17.86 -36.96 -23.03
N VAL A 399 -18.49 -37.49 -21.96
CA VAL A 399 -19.89 -37.28 -21.64
C VAL A 399 -19.98 -36.81 -20.18
N PRO A 400 -20.13 -35.51 -19.92
CA PRO A 400 -20.07 -34.97 -18.55
C PRO A 400 -21.01 -35.66 -17.54
N ASN A 401 -22.17 -36.12 -18.00
CA ASN A 401 -23.18 -36.75 -17.14
C ASN A 401 -22.77 -38.14 -16.62
N THR A 402 -21.78 -38.82 -17.23
CA THR A 402 -21.32 -40.14 -16.76
C THR A 402 -20.43 -40.06 -15.52
N TYR A 403 -19.87 -38.87 -15.21
CA TYR A 403 -18.94 -38.66 -14.09
C TYR A 403 -19.63 -38.41 -12.73
N THR A 404 -20.96 -38.52 -12.65
CA THR A 404 -21.76 -38.13 -11.47
C THR A 404 -21.32 -38.82 -10.17
N THR A 405 -20.81 -40.05 -10.24
CA THR A 405 -20.31 -40.80 -9.06
C THR A 405 -18.81 -40.68 -8.84
N GLN A 406 -18.05 -40.28 -9.87
CA GLN A 406 -16.59 -40.17 -9.84
C GLN A 406 -16.16 -38.81 -9.30
N LEU A 407 -16.80 -37.72 -9.76
CA LEU A 407 -16.51 -36.35 -9.37
C LEU A 407 -17.57 -35.85 -8.39
N THR A 408 -17.47 -36.30 -7.14
CA THR A 408 -18.37 -35.91 -6.05
C THR A 408 -17.64 -35.21 -4.90
N LEU A 409 -18.16 -34.04 -4.52
CA LEU A 409 -17.66 -33.27 -3.38
C LEU A 409 -17.94 -33.95 -2.02
N GLU A 410 -18.76 -35.00 -1.98
CA GLU A 410 -18.94 -35.80 -0.76
C GLU A 410 -17.68 -36.62 -0.44
N ARG A 411 -16.83 -36.90 -1.45
CA ARG A 411 -15.66 -37.76 -1.28
C ARG A 411 -14.37 -36.97 -1.03
N ARG A 412 -14.14 -35.91 -1.80
CA ARG A 412 -12.89 -35.13 -1.76
C ARG A 412 -13.02 -33.79 -2.48
N THR A 413 -11.99 -32.95 -2.30
CA THR A 413 -11.87 -31.67 -2.99
C THR A 413 -11.67 -31.88 -4.49
N ILE A 414 -12.27 -31.01 -5.30
CA ILE A 414 -12.10 -30.98 -6.75
C ILE A 414 -11.50 -29.62 -7.14
N ILE A 415 -10.37 -29.65 -7.84
CA ILE A 415 -9.70 -28.47 -8.40
C ILE A 415 -10.10 -28.35 -9.86
N LEU A 416 -10.81 -27.28 -10.21
CA LEU A 416 -11.24 -26.98 -11.57
C LEU A 416 -10.32 -25.92 -12.19
N LYS A 417 -9.46 -26.36 -13.12
CA LYS A 417 -8.51 -25.51 -13.85
C LYS A 417 -9.10 -25.05 -15.17
N LEU A 418 -9.33 -23.74 -15.30
CA LEU A 418 -10.05 -23.18 -16.44
C LEU A 418 -9.16 -22.81 -17.62
N HIS A 419 -7.86 -22.58 -17.38
CA HIS A 419 -6.89 -22.21 -18.41
C HIS A 419 -5.96 -23.37 -18.80
N GLY A 420 -6.26 -24.58 -18.34
CA GLY A 420 -5.43 -25.75 -18.53
C GLY A 420 -4.43 -25.95 -17.39
N GLN A 421 -3.43 -26.81 -17.61
CA GLN A 421 -2.43 -27.19 -16.62
C GLN A 421 -1.15 -27.69 -17.30
N VAL A 422 -0.03 -27.58 -16.58
CA VAL A 422 1.19 -28.35 -16.89
C VAL A 422 0.97 -29.84 -16.58
N GLY A 423 1.48 -30.73 -17.43
CA GLY A 423 1.31 -32.18 -17.28
C GLY A 423 2.56 -32.88 -16.72
N ARG A 424 2.43 -33.61 -15.60
CA ARG A 424 3.52 -34.44 -15.02
C ARG A 424 3.46 -35.94 -15.34
N SER A 425 2.35 -36.43 -15.90
CA SER A 425 2.13 -37.87 -16.12
C SER A 425 2.56 -38.32 -17.52
N GLY A 426 3.74 -38.94 -17.61
CA GLY A 426 4.24 -39.67 -18.80
C GLY A 426 4.99 -38.82 -19.83
N GLU A 427 5.81 -39.47 -20.66
CA GLU A 427 6.61 -38.82 -21.73
C GLU A 427 5.75 -38.06 -22.76
N ASP A 428 4.46 -38.42 -22.89
CA ASP A 428 3.59 -37.97 -23.99
C ASP A 428 2.84 -36.65 -23.73
N ARG A 429 2.97 -36.03 -22.54
CA ARG A 429 2.32 -34.74 -22.17
C ARG A 429 0.84 -34.60 -22.60
N GLU A 430 0.09 -35.70 -22.62
CA GLU A 430 -1.23 -35.79 -23.30
C GLU A 430 -2.27 -34.81 -22.76
N TRP A 431 -2.23 -34.52 -21.46
CA TRP A 431 -3.20 -33.68 -20.76
C TRP A 431 -2.73 -32.25 -20.54
N GLU A 432 -1.55 -31.91 -21.06
CA GLU A 432 -0.98 -30.58 -20.95
C GLU A 432 -1.70 -29.60 -21.88
N SER A 433 -2.05 -28.45 -21.34
CA SER A 433 -2.83 -27.45 -22.06
C SER A 433 -2.69 -26.08 -21.42
N PHE A 434 -2.64 -25.04 -22.24
CA PHE A 434 -2.48 -23.67 -21.78
C PHE A 434 -3.35 -22.73 -22.61
N VAL A 435 -4.21 -21.92 -21.96
CA VAL A 435 -4.90 -20.79 -22.59
C VAL A 435 -3.99 -19.56 -22.43
N VAL A 436 -3.07 -19.36 -23.36
CA VAL A 436 -1.98 -18.38 -23.17
C VAL A 436 -1.81 -17.42 -24.31
N THR A 437 -2.15 -17.78 -25.55
CA THR A 437 -2.08 -16.90 -26.72
C THR A 437 -3.40 -16.15 -26.95
N GLU A 438 -3.37 -15.06 -27.73
CA GLU A 438 -4.61 -14.36 -28.11
C GLU A 438 -5.57 -15.29 -28.85
N ASP A 439 -5.05 -16.15 -29.73
CA ASP A 439 -5.85 -17.16 -30.42
C ASP A 439 -6.49 -18.16 -29.44
N ASP A 440 -5.76 -18.61 -28.42
CA ASP A 440 -6.32 -19.51 -27.39
C ASP A 440 -7.47 -18.83 -26.63
N TYR A 441 -7.33 -17.55 -26.27
CA TYR A 441 -8.38 -16.81 -25.57
C TYR A 441 -9.61 -16.56 -26.43
N ILE A 442 -9.43 -16.25 -27.72
CA ILE A 442 -10.53 -16.12 -28.69
C ILE A 442 -11.29 -17.46 -28.81
N GLU A 443 -10.56 -18.56 -28.98
CA GLU A 443 -11.14 -19.88 -29.10
C GLU A 443 -11.81 -20.35 -27.81
N TYR A 444 -11.24 -20.02 -26.66
CA TYR A 444 -11.78 -20.30 -25.33
C TYR A 444 -13.13 -19.60 -25.13
N LEU A 445 -13.23 -18.32 -25.50
CA LEU A 445 -14.48 -17.56 -25.47
C LEU A 445 -15.54 -18.09 -26.44
N ALA A 446 -15.14 -18.65 -27.58
CA ALA A 446 -16.06 -19.20 -28.57
C ALA A 446 -16.75 -20.50 -28.10
N GLN A 447 -16.28 -21.13 -27.01
CA GLN A 447 -16.87 -22.37 -26.49
C GLN A 447 -18.10 -22.13 -25.61
N SER A 448 -18.97 -23.15 -25.49
CA SER A 448 -20.13 -23.17 -24.59
C SER A 448 -19.73 -22.94 -23.13
N GLU A 449 -20.55 -22.22 -22.36
CA GLU A 449 -20.35 -21.94 -20.92
C GLU A 449 -19.84 -23.15 -20.15
N VAL A 450 -18.88 -22.95 -19.24
CA VAL A 450 -18.21 -24.03 -18.50
C VAL A 450 -19.24 -24.95 -17.82
N ALA A 451 -20.28 -24.38 -17.21
CA ALA A 451 -21.34 -25.12 -16.52
C ALA A 451 -22.11 -26.11 -17.41
N SER A 452 -22.00 -25.98 -18.74
CA SER A 452 -22.63 -26.86 -19.74
C SER A 452 -21.73 -28.01 -20.20
N VAL A 453 -20.41 -27.90 -19.99
CA VAL A 453 -19.40 -28.86 -20.47
C VAL A 453 -18.66 -29.59 -19.35
N VAL A 454 -18.87 -29.19 -18.09
CA VAL A 454 -18.41 -29.93 -16.90
C VAL A 454 -19.51 -30.87 -16.36
N PRO A 455 -19.16 -31.90 -15.57
CA PRO A 455 -20.14 -32.79 -14.96
C PRO A 455 -21.25 -32.05 -14.19
N VAL A 456 -22.47 -32.59 -14.23
CA VAL A 456 -23.69 -31.93 -13.70
C VAL A 456 -23.53 -31.52 -12.24
N ALA A 457 -22.86 -32.33 -11.42
CA ALA A 457 -22.62 -32.02 -10.01
C ALA A 457 -21.80 -30.72 -9.85
N LEU A 458 -20.74 -30.54 -10.65
CA LEU A 458 -19.91 -29.33 -10.65
C LEU A 458 -20.68 -28.14 -11.20
N GLY A 459 -21.38 -28.32 -12.34
CA GLY A 459 -22.21 -27.26 -12.92
C GLY A 459 -23.36 -26.83 -11.99
N ALA A 460 -23.90 -27.73 -11.17
CA ALA A 460 -24.89 -27.41 -10.15
C ALA A 460 -24.26 -26.67 -8.96
N LYS A 461 -23.06 -27.09 -8.52
CA LYS A 461 -22.31 -26.40 -7.46
C LYS A 461 -21.99 -24.95 -7.87
N LEU A 462 -21.48 -24.72 -9.08
CA LEU A 462 -21.18 -23.39 -9.61
C LEU A 462 -22.43 -22.48 -9.68
N ARG A 463 -23.61 -23.04 -9.95
CA ARG A 463 -24.86 -22.27 -9.98
C ARG A 463 -25.48 -22.01 -8.59
N ARG A 464 -25.10 -22.79 -7.58
CA ARG A 464 -25.72 -22.79 -6.24
C ARG A 464 -24.72 -22.51 -5.12
N SER A 465 -23.75 -21.63 -5.37
CA SER A 465 -22.73 -21.26 -4.40
C SER A 465 -22.52 -19.77 -4.35
N HIS A 466 -22.00 -19.32 -3.20
CA HIS A 466 -21.35 -18.04 -3.06
C HIS A 466 -19.92 -18.14 -3.63
N PHE A 467 -19.38 -17.02 -4.11
CA PHE A 467 -18.02 -16.97 -4.65
C PHE A 467 -17.10 -16.12 -3.81
N LEU A 468 -15.83 -16.53 -3.74
CA LEU A 468 -14.75 -15.75 -3.14
C LEU A 468 -13.63 -15.60 -4.18
N PHE A 469 -13.50 -14.43 -4.77
CA PHE A 469 -12.46 -14.10 -5.75
C PHE A 469 -11.20 -13.61 -5.04
N LEU A 470 -10.07 -14.27 -5.32
CA LEU A 470 -8.79 -14.06 -4.64
C LEU A 470 -7.68 -13.91 -5.68
N GLY A 471 -6.84 -12.88 -5.55
CA GLY A 471 -5.71 -12.67 -6.47
C GLY A 471 -6.11 -12.21 -7.88
N TYR A 472 -7.30 -11.63 -8.05
CA TYR A 472 -7.72 -11.06 -9.34
C TYR A 472 -7.74 -9.53 -9.30
N THR A 473 -7.19 -8.93 -10.35
CA THR A 473 -7.32 -7.50 -10.67
C THR A 473 -7.93 -7.35 -12.07
N MET A 474 -8.44 -6.16 -12.38
CA MET A 474 -8.90 -5.82 -13.73
C MET A 474 -7.77 -5.36 -14.67
N ALA A 475 -6.54 -5.27 -14.16
CA ALA A 475 -5.35 -5.11 -15.01
C ALA A 475 -5.17 -6.36 -15.89
N ASP A 476 -5.48 -7.53 -15.32
CA ASP A 476 -5.54 -8.78 -16.06
C ASP A 476 -6.98 -9.01 -16.61
N TRP A 477 -7.12 -9.03 -17.93
CA TRP A 477 -8.43 -9.18 -18.57
C TRP A 477 -9.02 -10.58 -18.32
N ASN A 478 -8.19 -11.52 -17.85
CA ASN A 478 -8.53 -12.90 -17.50
C ASN A 478 -9.73 -13.01 -16.56
N LEU A 479 -9.87 -12.11 -15.58
CA LEU A 479 -11.03 -12.11 -14.69
C LEU A 479 -12.35 -11.95 -15.47
N ARG A 480 -12.39 -11.03 -16.44
CA ARG A 480 -13.61 -10.78 -17.24
C ARG A 480 -13.93 -11.98 -18.13
N LEU A 481 -12.91 -12.62 -18.69
CA LEU A 481 -13.03 -13.81 -19.52
C LEU A 481 -13.59 -14.97 -18.70
N LEU A 482 -13.03 -15.22 -17.52
CA LEU A 482 -13.51 -16.22 -16.58
C LEU A 482 -14.96 -15.97 -16.17
N LEU A 483 -15.29 -14.73 -15.79
CA LEU A 483 -16.65 -14.38 -15.40
C LEU A 483 -17.64 -14.63 -16.55
N HIS A 484 -17.26 -14.26 -17.79
CA HIS A 484 -18.07 -14.52 -18.96
C HIS A 484 -18.20 -16.01 -19.27
N ARG A 485 -17.15 -16.81 -19.07
CA ARG A 485 -17.17 -18.25 -19.32
C ARG A 485 -17.95 -19.05 -18.28
N LEU A 486 -18.00 -18.57 -17.05
CA LEU A 486 -18.74 -19.18 -15.96
C LEU A 486 -20.22 -18.74 -15.93
N TRP A 487 -20.52 -17.48 -16.26
CA TRP A 487 -21.86 -16.88 -16.07
C TRP A 487 -22.38 -15.99 -17.20
N GLY A 488 -21.61 -15.81 -18.27
CA GLY A 488 -21.96 -14.88 -19.36
C GLY A 488 -22.15 -13.45 -18.84
N ASP A 489 -23.28 -12.84 -19.21
CA ASP A 489 -23.68 -11.51 -18.76
C ASP A 489 -24.64 -11.54 -17.55
N GLN A 490 -24.91 -12.73 -16.98
CA GLN A 490 -25.84 -12.84 -15.85
C GLN A 490 -25.19 -12.42 -14.53
N PRO A 491 -25.95 -11.75 -13.63
CA PRO A 491 -25.48 -11.46 -12.28
C PRO A 491 -25.36 -12.75 -11.46
N LEU A 492 -24.46 -12.74 -10.46
CA LEU A 492 -24.33 -13.85 -9.52
C LEU A 492 -25.60 -13.99 -8.68
N SER A 493 -26.08 -15.21 -8.49
CA SER A 493 -27.34 -15.48 -7.78
C SER A 493 -27.22 -15.41 -6.25
N TYR A 494 -26.00 -15.38 -5.73
CA TYR A 494 -25.71 -15.40 -4.30
C TYR A 494 -24.67 -14.32 -3.98
N ARG A 495 -24.82 -13.69 -2.80
CA ARG A 495 -23.86 -12.73 -2.26
C ARG A 495 -22.44 -13.29 -2.36
N SER A 496 -21.54 -12.58 -3.01
CA SER A 496 -20.19 -13.06 -3.26
C SER A 496 -19.19 -11.98 -2.85
N TRP A 497 -17.92 -12.36 -2.72
CA TRP A 497 -16.87 -11.49 -2.23
C TRP A 497 -15.67 -11.46 -3.16
N ALA A 498 -15.02 -10.31 -3.28
CA ALA A 498 -13.72 -10.17 -3.92
C ALA A 498 -12.75 -9.54 -2.95
N VAL A 499 -11.55 -10.10 -2.81
CA VAL A 499 -10.50 -9.57 -1.94
C VAL A 499 -9.48 -8.85 -2.81
N GLN A 500 -9.32 -7.56 -2.56
CA GLN A 500 -8.42 -6.69 -3.30
C GLN A 500 -7.76 -5.74 -2.30
N SER A 501 -6.45 -5.51 -2.39
CA SER A 501 -5.75 -4.59 -1.47
C SER A 501 -6.28 -3.16 -1.68
N GLU A 502 -6.18 -2.66 -2.92
CA GLU A 502 -6.57 -1.29 -3.29
C GLU A 502 -7.30 -1.28 -4.64
N PRO A 503 -8.61 -1.62 -4.68
CA PRO A 503 -9.34 -1.70 -5.93
C PRO A 503 -9.52 -0.31 -6.57
N MET A 504 -9.14 -0.18 -7.84
CA MET A 504 -9.38 1.02 -8.64
C MET A 504 -10.88 1.36 -8.70
N PRO A 505 -11.27 2.63 -8.94
CA PRO A 505 -12.68 3.00 -9.07
C PRO A 505 -13.46 2.16 -10.10
N LEU A 506 -12.80 1.77 -11.20
CA LEU A 506 -13.36 0.88 -12.21
C LEU A 506 -13.65 -0.53 -11.65
N GLU A 507 -12.77 -1.06 -10.80
CA GLU A 507 -12.92 -2.38 -10.18
C GLU A 507 -14.05 -2.39 -9.16
N ARG A 508 -14.11 -1.36 -8.31
CA ARG A 508 -15.21 -1.16 -7.35
C ARG A 508 -16.55 -1.12 -8.07
N GLU A 509 -16.65 -0.33 -9.14
CA GLU A 509 -17.88 -0.23 -9.94
C GLU A 509 -18.19 -1.53 -10.70
N PHE A 510 -17.18 -2.23 -11.20
CA PHE A 510 -17.33 -3.51 -11.89
C PHE A 510 -17.92 -4.59 -10.97
N TRP A 511 -17.40 -4.70 -9.75
CA TRP A 511 -17.89 -5.64 -8.74
C TRP A 511 -19.26 -5.24 -8.18
N ARG A 512 -19.48 -3.95 -7.92
CA ARG A 512 -20.79 -3.43 -7.47
C ARG A 512 -21.91 -3.76 -8.45
N ARG A 513 -21.66 -3.67 -9.77
CA ARG A 513 -22.66 -4.04 -10.81
C ARG A 513 -23.01 -5.53 -10.83
N ARG A 514 -22.18 -6.37 -10.22
CA ARG A 514 -22.38 -7.83 -10.11
C ARG A 514 -22.83 -8.27 -8.73
N ASP A 515 -23.13 -7.32 -7.83
CA ASP A 515 -23.52 -7.58 -6.44
C ASP A 515 -22.44 -8.38 -5.67
N VAL A 516 -21.17 -8.02 -5.91
CA VAL A 516 -20.01 -8.61 -5.23
C VAL A 516 -19.44 -7.60 -4.23
N ASP A 517 -19.35 -8.02 -2.98
CA ASP A 517 -18.78 -7.23 -1.89
C ASP A 517 -17.25 -7.23 -2.01
N VAL A 518 -16.66 -6.04 -2.19
CA VAL A 518 -15.20 -5.90 -2.19
C VAL A 518 -14.70 -5.77 -0.76
N LEU A 519 -13.72 -6.61 -0.41
CA LEU A 519 -12.99 -6.61 0.85
C LEU A 519 -11.62 -5.99 0.57
N GLU A 520 -11.45 -4.75 1.04
CA GLU A 520 -10.25 -3.92 0.85
C GLU A 520 -9.19 -4.29 1.89
N ILE A 521 -8.53 -5.43 1.68
CA ILE A 521 -7.58 -6.04 2.60
C ILE A 521 -6.50 -6.77 1.77
N PRO A 522 -5.20 -6.64 2.12
CA PRO A 522 -4.14 -7.46 1.54
C PRO A 522 -4.44 -8.95 1.63
N LEU A 523 -4.07 -9.71 0.60
CA LEU A 523 -4.45 -11.12 0.47
C LEU A 523 -3.88 -11.97 1.60
N GLU A 524 -2.60 -11.81 1.99
CA GLU A 524 -2.03 -12.60 3.09
C GLU A 524 -2.77 -12.33 4.40
N ARG A 525 -2.99 -11.05 4.72
CA ARG A 525 -3.72 -10.63 5.92
C ARG A 525 -5.14 -11.17 5.95
N TYR A 526 -5.81 -11.20 4.80
CA TYR A 526 -7.14 -11.78 4.68
C TYR A 526 -7.11 -13.29 4.95
N VAL A 527 -6.13 -14.02 4.42
CA VAL A 527 -5.95 -15.47 4.67
C VAL A 527 -5.65 -15.75 6.13
N GLU A 528 -4.82 -14.95 6.80
CA GLU A 528 -4.60 -15.05 8.25
C GLU A 528 -5.90 -14.86 9.02
N GLY A 529 -6.73 -13.88 8.63
CA GLY A 529 -8.04 -13.65 9.19
C GLY A 529 -8.97 -14.85 9.00
N LEU A 530 -9.00 -15.44 7.80
CA LEU A 530 -9.75 -16.66 7.52
C LEU A 530 -9.27 -17.82 8.39
N ALA A 531 -7.96 -18.05 8.48
CA ALA A 531 -7.38 -19.13 9.27
C ALA A 531 -7.71 -18.99 10.76
N ARG A 532 -7.51 -17.80 11.32
CA ARG A 532 -7.86 -17.49 12.71
C ARG A 532 -9.34 -17.74 12.98
N GLN A 533 -10.21 -17.28 12.09
CA GLN A 533 -11.66 -17.39 12.25
C GLN A 533 -12.16 -18.83 12.02
N ALA A 534 -11.46 -19.63 11.21
CA ALA A 534 -11.70 -21.06 11.02
C ALA A 534 -11.09 -21.95 12.13
N GLY A 535 -10.20 -21.39 12.96
CA GLY A 535 -9.49 -22.13 14.01
C GLY A 535 -8.35 -23.00 13.46
N LEU A 536 -7.69 -22.55 12.39
CA LEU A 536 -6.56 -23.24 11.76
C LEU A 536 -5.25 -22.51 12.08
N GLU A 537 -4.23 -23.27 12.49
CA GLU A 537 -2.84 -22.79 12.54
C GLU A 537 -2.16 -23.14 11.21
N LEU A 538 -1.74 -22.12 10.45
CA LEU A 538 -0.98 -22.32 9.22
C LEU A 538 0.51 -22.40 9.58
N ALA A 539 1.17 -23.49 9.21
CA ALA A 539 2.61 -23.63 9.42
C ALA A 539 3.37 -22.57 8.60
N GLU A 540 4.35 -21.90 9.23
CA GLU A 540 5.29 -21.01 8.53
C GLU A 540 6.08 -21.79 7.47
N ALA A 541 6.41 -21.13 6.36
CA ALA A 541 7.25 -21.71 5.33
C ALA A 541 8.62 -22.06 5.94
N SER A 542 8.98 -23.35 5.96
CA SER A 542 10.36 -23.77 6.22
C SER A 542 11.25 -23.08 5.18
N ALA A 543 12.11 -22.18 5.65
CA ALA A 543 13.05 -21.40 4.85
C ALA A 543 14.06 -22.27 4.08
#